data_AF-A0A2V8R0V2-F1
#
_entry.id   AF-A0A2V8R0V2-F1
#
_cell.length_a   1.000
_cell.length_b   1.000
_cell.length_c   1.000
_cell.angle_alpha   90.00
_cell.angle_beta   90.00
_cell.angle_gamma   90.00
#
_symmetry.space_group_name_H-M   'P 1'
#
loop_
_entity.id
_entity.type
_entity.pdbx_description
1 polymer ?
#
loop_
_entity_poly.entity_id
_entity_poly.type
_entity_poly.pdbx_seq_one_letter_code
_entity_poly.pdbx_strand_id
1 'polypeptide(L)'
;MRGGRMIAGGAIVGWFQGRMEFGPRALGNRSFLADPRRADMRELLNKKVKLREWFRPLAPSMLEEAAEEVFGRPHYDPFMITVLDVAEDQRARIPAVVHVDGTARPQTVSRRVNPRYWNLINHFAELTGVPMLLNTSFNIQEPIVCSPRDAIKTFQGASFETLVLENHLVVR
;
A
#
# COMPACT_ATOMS: atom_id res chain seq x y z
N MET A 1 -1.50 2.17 16.26
CA MET A 1 -2.01 0.95 15.58
C MET A 1 -0.84 -0.02 15.32
N ARG A 2 -0.96 -1.33 15.64
CA ARG A 2 0.19 -2.27 15.50
C ARG A 2 0.69 -2.40 14.06
N GLY A 3 -0.21 -2.44 13.07
CA GLY A 3 0.15 -2.53 11.65
C GLY A 3 1.06 -1.40 11.16
N GLY A 4 0.76 -0.14 11.50
CA GLY A 4 1.58 1.01 11.10
C GLY A 4 3.01 0.95 11.64
N ARG A 5 3.20 0.48 12.87
CA ARG A 5 4.56 0.26 13.44
C ARG A 5 5.33 -0.83 12.72
N MET A 6 4.66 -1.93 12.34
CA MET A 6 5.32 -3.02 11.61
C MET A 6 5.72 -2.57 10.21
N ILE A 7 4.86 -1.82 9.52
CA ILE A 7 5.20 -1.24 8.22
C ILE A 7 6.36 -0.26 8.35
N ALA A 8 6.35 0.64 9.34
CA ALA A 8 7.46 1.56 9.61
C ALA A 8 8.77 0.84 9.99
N GLY A 9 8.69 -0.35 10.58
CA GLY A 9 9.80 -1.26 10.81
C GLY A 9 10.25 -2.05 9.58
N GLY A 10 9.63 -1.83 8.42
CA GLY A 10 10.00 -2.45 7.16
C GLY A 10 9.31 -3.77 6.83
N ALA A 11 8.28 -4.17 7.59
CA ALA A 11 7.51 -5.37 7.29
C ALA A 11 6.60 -5.17 6.07
N ILE A 12 6.43 -6.24 5.29
CA ILE A 12 5.31 -6.35 4.33
C ILE A 12 4.12 -6.93 5.08
N VAL A 13 3.01 -6.20 5.05
CA VAL A 13 1.77 -6.56 5.75
C VAL A 13 0.70 -6.98 4.74
N GLY A 14 0.23 -8.22 4.84
CA GLY A 14 -1.04 -8.61 4.25
C GLY A 14 -2.17 -7.96 5.04
N TRP A 15 -3.00 -7.15 4.38
CA TRP A 15 -4.05 -6.35 4.99
C TRP A 15 -5.40 -6.76 4.42
N PHE A 16 -6.22 -7.40 5.26
CA PHE A 16 -7.55 -7.88 4.93
C PHE A 16 -8.57 -7.27 5.88
N GLN A 17 -9.46 -6.42 5.36
CA GLN A 17 -10.44 -5.67 6.16
C GLN A 17 -11.79 -5.55 5.47
N GLY A 18 -12.88 -5.71 6.23
CA GLY A 18 -14.23 -5.39 5.82
C GLY A 18 -14.62 -5.91 4.43
N ARG A 19 -15.41 -5.09 3.71
CA ARG A 19 -15.88 -5.41 2.35
C ARG A 19 -14.76 -5.22 1.33
N MET A 20 -14.66 -6.16 0.40
CA MET A 20 -13.76 -6.09 -0.74
C MET A 20 -14.13 -4.94 -1.68
N GLU A 21 -13.10 -4.38 -2.32
CA GLU A 21 -13.18 -3.39 -3.39
C GLU A 21 -13.73 -4.00 -4.69
N PHE A 22 -14.45 -3.21 -5.49
CA PHE A 22 -14.84 -3.65 -6.83
C PHE A 22 -13.78 -3.25 -7.87
N GLY A 23 -13.44 -4.18 -8.76
CA GLY A 23 -12.49 -3.95 -9.86
C GLY A 23 -11.10 -4.57 -9.63
N PRO A 24 -10.12 -4.28 -10.51
CA PRO A 24 -8.83 -4.96 -10.54
C PRO A 24 -7.79 -4.38 -9.57
N ARG A 25 -8.15 -3.36 -8.78
CA ARG A 25 -7.24 -2.66 -7.85
C ARG A 25 -7.62 -2.99 -6.42
N ALA A 26 -6.61 -3.26 -5.59
CA ALA A 26 -6.81 -3.19 -4.15
C ALA A 26 -6.67 -1.74 -3.70
N LEU A 27 -7.65 -1.27 -2.95
CA LEU A 27 -7.82 0.11 -2.50
C LEU A 27 -7.91 0.17 -0.97
N GLY A 28 -7.19 -0.72 -0.29
CA GLY A 28 -7.01 -0.69 1.17
C GLY A 28 -7.84 -1.68 1.98
N ASN A 29 -8.51 -2.64 1.34
CA ASN A 29 -9.25 -3.71 2.03
C ASN A 29 -8.72 -5.11 1.70
N ARG A 30 -8.08 -5.30 0.53
CA ARG A 30 -7.40 -6.55 0.13
C ARG A 30 -6.00 -6.23 -0.41
N SER A 31 -5.13 -5.72 0.45
CA SER A 31 -3.85 -5.11 0.04
C SER A 31 -2.63 -5.78 0.67
N PHE A 32 -1.52 -5.84 -0.07
CA PHE A 32 -0.19 -5.85 0.53
C PHE A 32 0.24 -4.41 0.75
N LEU A 33 0.66 -4.12 1.98
CA LEU A 33 1.09 -2.79 2.41
C LEU A 33 2.56 -2.81 2.84
N ALA A 34 3.31 -1.79 2.47
CA ALA A 34 4.71 -1.67 2.82
C ALA A 34 5.17 -0.22 2.93
N ASP A 35 6.40 -0.02 3.44
CA ASP A 35 7.00 1.30 3.63
C ASP A 35 7.42 1.91 2.28
N PRO A 36 6.84 3.06 1.87
CA PRO A 36 7.17 3.70 0.61
C PRO A 36 8.55 4.37 0.61
N ARG A 37 9.14 4.63 1.78
CA ARG A 37 10.43 5.33 1.95
C ARG A 37 11.62 4.45 1.60
N ARG A 38 11.43 3.13 1.62
CA ARG A 38 12.48 2.13 1.38
C ARG A 38 12.66 1.87 -0.12
N ALA A 39 13.79 2.32 -0.67
CA ALA A 39 14.08 2.15 -2.10
C ALA A 39 14.12 0.67 -2.56
N ASP A 40 14.50 -0.26 -1.67
CA ASP A 40 14.55 -1.70 -1.94
C ASP A 40 13.17 -2.38 -1.88
N MET A 41 12.14 -1.71 -1.34
CA MET A 41 10.85 -2.34 -1.06
C MET A 41 10.11 -2.78 -2.34
N ARG A 42 10.25 -2.01 -3.43
CA ARG A 42 9.65 -2.38 -4.73
C ARG A 42 10.21 -3.69 -5.24
N GLU A 43 11.53 -3.82 -5.24
CA GLU A 43 12.20 -5.05 -5.68
C GLU A 43 11.86 -6.21 -4.74
N LEU A 44 11.95 -6.00 -3.43
CA LEU A 44 11.68 -7.03 -2.43
C LEU A 44 10.25 -7.57 -2.55
N LEU A 45 9.26 -6.69 -2.68
CA LEU A 45 7.87 -7.09 -2.84
C LEU A 45 7.65 -7.80 -4.18
N ASN A 46 8.18 -7.28 -5.28
CA ASN A 46 8.03 -7.91 -6.59
C ASN A 46 8.68 -9.30 -6.66
N LYS A 47 9.87 -9.45 -6.09
CA LYS A 47 10.67 -10.68 -6.14
C LYS A 47 10.24 -11.72 -5.12
N LYS A 48 10.05 -11.34 -3.85
CA LYS A 48 9.76 -12.30 -2.76
C LYS A 48 8.29 -12.63 -2.61
N VAL A 49 7.42 -11.64 -2.79
CA VAL A 49 5.97 -11.81 -2.53
C VAL A 49 5.22 -12.06 -3.82
N LYS A 50 5.43 -11.22 -4.84
CA LYS A 50 4.65 -11.26 -6.08
C LYS A 50 5.15 -12.23 -7.13
N LEU A 51 6.40 -12.70 -7.00
CA LEU A 51 7.05 -13.60 -7.94
C LEU A 51 6.93 -13.07 -9.38
N ARG A 52 7.26 -11.79 -9.57
CA ARG A 52 7.20 -11.08 -10.86
C ARG A 52 8.42 -10.18 -11.04
N GLU A 53 8.52 -9.55 -12.21
CA GLU A 53 9.64 -8.72 -12.61
C GLU A 53 9.86 -7.55 -11.64
N TRP A 54 11.11 -7.35 -11.22
CA TRP A 54 11.49 -6.41 -10.16
C TRP A 54 11.11 -4.95 -10.45
N PHE A 55 11.07 -4.57 -11.73
CA PHE A 55 10.80 -3.21 -12.19
C PHE A 55 9.31 -2.85 -12.25
N ARG A 56 8.39 -3.81 -12.07
CA ARG A 56 6.96 -3.50 -12.18
C ARG A 56 6.55 -2.44 -11.15
N PRO A 57 5.86 -1.37 -11.57
CA PRO A 57 5.50 -0.29 -10.67
C PRO A 57 4.51 -0.73 -9.59
N LEU A 58 4.57 -0.02 -8.46
CA LEU A 58 3.69 -0.14 -7.31
C LEU A 58 3.10 1.24 -7.01
N ALA A 59 1.94 1.28 -6.37
CA ALA A 59 1.17 2.51 -6.22
C ALA A 59 1.22 3.04 -4.77
N PRO A 60 1.18 4.36 -4.57
CA PRO A 60 0.93 4.93 -3.25
C PRO A 60 -0.56 4.93 -2.92
N SER A 61 -0.90 4.63 -1.67
CA SER A 61 -2.18 5.02 -1.05
C SER A 61 -1.90 6.04 0.03
N MET A 62 -2.51 7.22 -0.07
CA MET A 62 -2.18 8.38 0.75
C MET A 62 -3.41 9.02 1.37
N LEU A 63 -3.20 9.80 2.43
CA LEU A 63 -4.26 10.66 2.96
C LEU A 63 -4.70 11.65 1.87
N GLU A 64 -6.01 11.82 1.69
CA GLU A 64 -6.58 12.76 0.71
C GLU A 64 -6.02 14.18 0.89
N GLU A 65 -5.83 14.58 2.15
CA GLU A 65 -5.33 15.89 2.55
C GLU A 65 -3.86 16.13 2.15
N ALA A 66 -3.10 15.07 1.86
CA ALA A 66 -1.68 15.17 1.48
C ALA A 66 -1.47 15.28 -0.04
N ALA A 67 -2.52 15.17 -0.86
CA ALA A 67 -2.40 15.10 -2.32
C ALA A 67 -1.68 16.32 -2.91
N GLU A 68 -2.01 17.51 -2.41
CA GLU A 68 -1.43 18.77 -2.89
C GLU A 68 0.06 18.88 -2.59
N GLU A 69 0.50 18.49 -1.38
CA GLU A 69 1.93 18.48 -1.03
C GLU A 69 2.73 17.53 -1.94
N VAL A 70 2.17 16.36 -2.25
CA VAL A 70 2.90 15.31 -2.99
C VAL A 70 2.97 15.56 -4.49
N PHE A 71 1.91 16.12 -5.06
CA PHE A 71 1.76 16.29 -6.51
C PHE A 71 1.81 17.76 -6.97
N GLY A 72 1.99 18.71 -6.04
CA GLY A 72 2.04 20.14 -6.32
C GLY A 72 0.69 20.74 -6.75
N ARG A 73 -0.40 19.98 -6.65
CA ARG A 73 -1.76 20.42 -6.97
C ARG A 73 -2.80 19.57 -6.22
N PRO A 74 -3.95 20.15 -5.84
CA PRO A 74 -5.06 19.37 -5.33
C PRO A 74 -5.47 18.28 -6.32
N HIS A 75 -5.66 17.06 -5.84
CA HIS A 75 -6.11 15.95 -6.66
C HIS A 75 -6.94 14.97 -5.84
N TYR A 76 -7.96 14.39 -6.48
CA TYR A 76 -8.78 13.33 -5.90
C TYR A 76 -8.78 12.13 -6.87
N ASP A 77 -8.11 11.05 -6.48
CA ASP A 77 -8.08 9.77 -7.21
C ASP A 77 -8.27 8.62 -6.23
N PRO A 78 -9.50 8.26 -5.88
CA PRO A 78 -9.76 7.18 -4.94
C PRO A 78 -9.55 5.78 -5.55
N PHE A 79 -9.21 5.67 -6.85
CA PHE A 79 -9.31 4.41 -7.60
C PHE A 79 -8.00 3.95 -8.25
N MET A 80 -6.90 4.71 -8.14
CA MET A 80 -5.64 4.38 -8.80
C MET A 80 -5.79 4.21 -10.31
N ILE A 81 -6.39 5.18 -10.97
CA ILE A 81 -6.64 5.15 -12.42
C ILE A 81 -5.93 6.27 -13.19
N THR A 82 -5.43 7.28 -12.50
CA THR A 82 -4.72 8.42 -13.11
C THR A 82 -3.24 8.41 -12.73
N VAL A 83 -2.37 8.70 -13.71
CA VAL A 83 -0.93 8.88 -13.47
C VAL A 83 -0.64 10.37 -13.33
N LEU A 84 0.16 10.73 -12.33
CA LEU A 84 0.52 12.13 -12.02
C LEU A 84 2.02 12.26 -11.81
N ASP A 85 2.55 13.44 -12.15
CA ASP A 85 3.93 13.82 -11.83
C ASP A 85 4.09 14.04 -10.32
N VAL A 86 5.04 13.35 -9.71
CA VAL A 86 5.39 13.56 -8.29
C VAL A 86 6.27 14.81 -8.19
N ALA A 87 5.96 15.68 -7.22
CA ALA A 87 6.77 16.86 -6.93
C ALA A 87 8.23 16.46 -6.66
N GLU A 88 9.18 17.24 -7.19
CA GLU A 88 10.58 16.83 -7.28
C GLU A 88 11.21 16.54 -5.90
N ASP A 89 10.88 17.36 -4.90
CA ASP A 89 11.30 17.25 -3.51
C ASP A 89 10.71 16.02 -2.79
N GLN A 90 9.61 15.46 -3.32
CA GLN A 90 8.94 14.30 -2.75
C GLN A 90 9.50 12.99 -3.30
N ARG A 91 10.10 12.98 -4.49
CA ARG A 91 10.56 11.75 -5.16
C ARG A 91 11.54 10.93 -4.30
N ALA A 92 12.48 11.61 -3.65
CA ALA A 92 13.47 10.96 -2.79
C ALA A 92 12.87 10.49 -1.44
N ARG A 93 11.73 11.05 -1.01
CA ARG A 93 11.05 10.67 0.24
C ARG A 93 10.28 9.36 0.09
N ILE A 94 9.81 9.03 -1.11
CA ILE A 94 8.91 7.88 -1.37
C ILE A 94 9.37 7.02 -2.57
N PRO A 95 10.65 6.62 -2.65
CA PRO A 95 11.22 6.01 -3.85
C PRO A 95 10.55 4.69 -4.28
N ALA A 96 9.89 3.97 -3.37
CA ALA A 96 9.30 2.66 -3.69
C ALA A 96 8.05 2.74 -4.59
N VAL A 97 7.40 3.91 -4.64
CA VAL A 97 6.11 4.14 -5.33
C VAL A 97 6.21 5.13 -6.49
N VAL A 98 7.42 5.67 -6.73
CA VAL A 98 7.73 6.57 -7.84
C VAL A 98 8.26 5.74 -9.01
N HIS A 99 7.72 6.01 -10.19
CA HIS A 99 8.15 5.43 -11.45
C HIS A 99 9.49 6.03 -11.90
N VAL A 100 10.15 5.37 -12.85
CA VAL A 100 11.46 5.82 -13.37
C VAL A 100 11.39 7.20 -14.05
N ASP A 101 10.22 7.60 -14.55
CA ASP A 101 9.94 8.89 -15.17
C ASP A 101 9.51 9.98 -14.16
N GLY A 102 9.51 9.68 -12.86
CA GLY A 102 9.09 10.61 -11.81
C GLY A 102 7.58 10.67 -11.58
N THR A 103 6.80 9.80 -12.20
CA THR A 103 5.34 9.74 -12.02
C THR A 103 4.91 8.72 -10.95
N ALA A 104 3.66 8.78 -10.51
CA ALA A 104 3.02 7.75 -9.69
C ALA A 104 1.53 7.64 -10.02
N ARG A 105 0.91 6.52 -9.63
CA ARG A 105 -0.54 6.29 -9.76
C ARG A 105 -1.21 6.20 -8.39
N PRO A 106 -1.61 7.32 -7.76
CA PRO A 106 -2.03 7.34 -6.37
C PRO A 106 -3.43 6.79 -6.14
N GLN A 107 -3.68 6.40 -4.89
CA GLN A 107 -4.99 6.37 -4.28
C GLN A 107 -5.08 7.46 -3.21
N THR A 108 -5.99 8.41 -3.33
CA THR A 108 -6.37 9.31 -2.23
C THR A 108 -7.39 8.62 -1.33
N VAL A 109 -7.08 8.54 -0.04
CA VAL A 109 -7.89 7.85 0.97
C VAL A 109 -8.58 8.90 1.83
N SER A 110 -9.90 8.96 1.74
CA SER A 110 -10.73 9.82 2.58
C SER A 110 -11.07 9.14 3.90
N ARG A 111 -10.95 9.88 5.01
CA ARG A 111 -11.40 9.42 6.34
C ARG A 111 -12.87 9.04 6.36
N ARG A 112 -13.69 9.73 5.56
CA ARG A 112 -15.14 9.50 5.46
C ARG A 112 -15.48 8.17 4.77
N VAL A 113 -14.65 7.75 3.80
CA VAL A 113 -14.92 6.58 2.96
C VAL A 113 -14.32 5.31 3.56
N ASN A 114 -13.06 5.35 4.00
CA ASN A 114 -12.39 4.21 4.63
C ASN A 114 -11.63 4.65 5.89
N PRO A 115 -12.35 4.88 7.01
CA PRO A 115 -11.74 5.41 8.24
C PRO A 115 -10.67 4.47 8.81
N ARG A 116 -10.82 3.15 8.62
CA ARG A 116 -9.84 2.17 9.12
C ARG A 116 -8.52 2.27 8.38
N TYR A 117 -8.58 2.35 7.04
CA TYR A 117 -7.38 2.49 6.22
C TYR A 117 -6.76 3.87 6.37
N TRP A 118 -7.58 4.92 6.44
CA TRP A 118 -7.13 6.28 6.76
C TRP A 118 -6.37 6.31 8.10
N ASN A 119 -6.92 5.71 9.16
CA ASN A 119 -6.26 5.66 10.47
C ASN A 119 -4.93 4.89 10.44
N LEU A 120 -4.81 3.86 9.61
CA LEU A 120 -3.55 3.12 9.43
C LEU A 120 -2.48 4.03 8.79
N ILE A 121 -2.84 4.71 7.70
CA ILE A 121 -1.94 5.63 6.99
C ILE A 121 -1.58 6.81 7.90
N ASN A 122 -2.56 7.42 8.59
CA ASN A 122 -2.31 8.51 9.52
C ASN A 122 -1.38 8.10 10.65
N HIS A 123 -1.58 6.91 11.22
CA HIS A 123 -0.67 6.40 12.25
C HIS A 123 0.75 6.17 11.72
N PHE A 124 0.90 5.70 10.47
CA PHE A 124 2.20 5.61 9.83
C PHE A 124 2.81 7.01 9.60
N ALA A 125 2.00 7.99 9.21
CA ALA A 125 2.41 9.38 9.03
C ALA A 125 2.95 9.99 10.34
N GLU A 126 2.23 9.81 11.45
CA GLU A 126 2.66 10.25 12.80
C GLU A 126 4.03 9.68 13.19
N LEU A 127 4.35 8.47 12.76
CA LEU A 127 5.62 7.80 13.08
C LEU A 127 6.77 8.20 12.15
N THR A 128 6.47 8.63 10.92
CA THR A 128 7.46 8.67 9.83
C THR A 128 7.55 10.02 9.12
N GLY A 129 6.57 10.90 9.31
CA GLY A 129 6.39 12.12 8.54
C GLY A 129 5.92 11.90 7.09
N VAL A 130 5.57 10.67 6.70
CA VAL A 130 5.13 10.34 5.33
C VAL A 130 3.66 9.89 5.33
N PRO A 131 2.73 10.69 4.76
CA PRO A 131 1.30 10.44 4.84
C PRO A 131 0.78 9.43 3.80
N MET A 132 1.54 8.36 3.55
CA MET A 132 1.17 7.34 2.58
C MET A 132 1.83 5.99 2.85
N LEU A 133 1.28 4.96 2.23
CA LEU A 133 1.80 3.61 2.20
C LEU A 133 1.98 3.14 0.75
N LEU A 134 2.94 2.25 0.53
CA LEU A 134 2.93 1.45 -0.70
C LEU A 134 1.75 0.48 -0.63
N ASN A 135 0.97 0.40 -1.70
CA ASN A 135 -0.15 -0.50 -1.83
C ASN A 135 -0.08 -1.28 -3.16
N THR A 136 -0.34 -2.59 -3.07
CA THR A 136 -0.64 -3.45 -4.20
C THR A 136 -1.65 -4.51 -3.81
N SER A 137 -2.27 -5.14 -4.80
CA SER A 137 -3.24 -6.23 -4.60
C SER A 137 -2.75 -7.33 -3.66
N PHE A 138 -3.58 -7.86 -2.79
CA PHE A 138 -3.26 -9.03 -1.98
C PHE A 138 -3.53 -10.30 -2.78
N ASN A 139 -2.51 -10.72 -3.51
CA ASN A 139 -2.44 -11.93 -4.36
C ASN A 139 -1.00 -12.14 -4.84
N ILE A 140 -0.71 -13.30 -5.41
CA ILE A 140 0.57 -13.57 -6.08
C ILE A 140 0.36 -13.58 -7.61
N GLN A 141 0.04 -14.75 -8.17
CA GLN A 141 -0.29 -14.97 -9.58
C GLN A 141 -1.74 -15.49 -9.75
N GLU A 142 -2.60 -15.16 -8.80
CA GLU A 142 -4.03 -15.54 -8.73
C GLU A 142 -4.90 -14.28 -8.58
N PRO A 143 -6.24 -14.36 -8.65
CA PRO A 143 -7.11 -13.22 -8.34
C PRO A 143 -6.88 -12.65 -6.92
N ILE A 144 -7.38 -11.43 -6.67
CA ILE A 144 -7.31 -10.81 -5.33
C ILE A 144 -8.05 -11.70 -4.32
N VAL A 145 -7.45 -11.93 -3.15
CA VAL A 145 -8.08 -12.72 -2.08
C VAL A 145 -9.46 -12.16 -1.73
N CYS A 146 -10.47 -13.01 -1.66
CA CYS A 146 -11.85 -12.60 -1.41
C CYS A 146 -12.27 -12.90 0.03
N SER A 147 -12.03 -14.15 0.46
CA SER A 147 -12.40 -14.66 1.78
C SER A 147 -11.22 -14.68 2.76
N PRO A 148 -11.48 -14.74 4.08
CA PRO A 148 -10.45 -14.96 5.08
C PRO A 148 -9.62 -16.24 4.83
N ARG A 149 -10.26 -17.28 4.29
CA ARG A 149 -9.59 -18.54 3.92
C ARG A 149 -8.56 -18.31 2.81
N ASP A 150 -8.89 -17.50 1.81
CA ASP A 150 -7.97 -17.15 0.73
C ASP A 150 -6.78 -16.37 1.28
N ALA A 151 -7.03 -15.37 2.14
CA ALA A 151 -5.96 -14.59 2.77
C ALA A 151 -5.01 -15.45 3.61
N ILE A 152 -5.54 -16.41 4.39
CA ILE A 152 -4.74 -17.36 5.17
C ILE A 152 -3.95 -18.29 4.25
N LYS A 153 -4.57 -18.81 3.19
CA LYS A 153 -3.91 -19.69 2.22
C LYS A 153 -2.75 -18.95 1.53
N THR A 154 -2.98 -17.74 1.04
CA THR A 154 -1.93 -16.90 0.43
C THR A 154 -0.86 -16.56 1.46
N PHE A 155 -1.23 -16.24 2.71
CA PHE A 155 -0.24 -16.04 3.78
C PHE A 155 0.64 -17.27 3.92
N GLN A 156 0.06 -18.47 4.09
CA GLN A 156 0.79 -19.74 4.24
C GLN A 156 1.75 -20.05 3.09
N GLY A 157 1.37 -19.73 1.85
CA GLY A 157 2.17 -20.01 0.65
C GLY A 157 3.15 -18.92 0.22
N ALA A 158 3.06 -17.70 0.74
CA ALA A 158 3.87 -16.56 0.30
C ALA A 158 4.97 -16.19 1.30
N SER A 159 6.02 -15.51 0.80
CA SER A 159 7.14 -15.04 1.61
C SER A 159 6.88 -13.66 2.22
N PHE A 160 5.98 -13.59 3.20
CA PHE A 160 5.81 -12.44 4.10
C PHE A 160 5.36 -12.91 5.49
N GLU A 161 5.65 -12.11 6.51
CA GLU A 161 5.60 -12.58 7.91
C GLU A 161 4.44 -11.99 8.71
N THR A 162 3.77 -10.95 8.20
CA THR A 162 2.71 -10.23 8.93
C THR A 162 1.39 -10.23 8.17
N LEU A 163 0.34 -10.75 8.80
CA LEU A 163 -1.04 -10.69 8.33
C LEU A 163 -1.91 -9.96 9.35
N VAL A 164 -2.62 -8.93 8.91
CA VAL A 164 -3.73 -8.33 9.66
C VAL A 164 -5.02 -8.76 8.99
N LEU A 165 -5.76 -9.63 9.68
CA LEU A 165 -7.05 -10.17 9.26
C LEU A 165 -8.12 -9.63 10.20
N GLU A 166 -8.88 -8.64 9.73
CA GLU A 166 -9.80 -7.86 10.57
C GLU A 166 -9.08 -7.32 11.81
N ASN A 167 -9.49 -7.77 13.00
CA ASN A 167 -8.95 -7.36 14.29
C ASN A 167 -7.82 -8.27 14.79
N HIS A 168 -7.43 -9.29 14.01
CA HIS A 168 -6.39 -10.23 14.36
C HIS A 168 -5.07 -9.87 13.68
N LEU A 169 -4.01 -9.85 14.46
CA LEU A 169 -2.64 -9.75 13.98
C LEU A 169 -1.98 -11.13 14.10
N VAL A 170 -1.49 -11.65 12.99
CA VAL A 170 -0.74 -12.91 12.92
C VAL A 170 0.68 -12.59 12.44
N VAL A 171 1.66 -13.09 13.18
CA VAL A 171 3.10 -12.93 12.89
C VAL A 171 3.75 -14.30 12.88
N ARG A 172 4.68 -14.54 11.95
CA ARG A 172 5.52 -15.75 11.91
C ARG A 172 6.81 -15.58 12.66
#